data_AF-A0A7K9HV14-F1
#
_entry.id   AF-A0A7K9HV14-F1
#
_cell.length_a   1.000
_cell.length_b   1.000
_cell.length_c   1.000
_cell.angle_alpha   90.00
_cell.angle_beta   90.00
_cell.angle_gamma   90.00
#
_symmetry.space_group_name_H-M   'P 1'
#
loop_
_entity.id
_entity.type
_entity.pdbx_description
1 polymer ?
#
loop_
_entity_poly.entity_id
_entity_poly.type
_entity_poly.pdbx_seq_one_letter_code
_entity_poly.pdbx_strand_id
1 'polypeptide(L)'
;PQQELLKALTWLSSNDWQQKAKGLLTIRRLAACHSQVLLCRLHEISWAVAKEVNNLRSKVSHCAICTLGELFRTLKKHMDPEVDEVAQVLLQKMGDSSEFLQKAANQSLGIMVGNVTPARAMPGLMASALKHRNALVRECAAGHLLAVLEQMGAEKLLSGKRDSTGLLVNALVKLAQDSHPGTRCYGRKMLNILISHPNFERYLKQSAPSRDL
;
A
#
# COMPACT_ATOMS: atom_id res chain seq x y z
N PRO A 1 -26.20 -2.78 14.33
CA PRO A 1 -24.83 -2.40 13.86
C PRO A 1 -24.85 -1.36 12.73
N GLN A 2 -25.84 -1.40 11.82
CA GLN A 2 -26.01 -0.41 10.75
C GLN A 2 -26.20 1.01 11.29
N GLN A 3 -27.08 1.22 12.27
CA GLN A 3 -27.27 2.54 12.89
C GLN A 3 -25.99 3.07 13.55
N GLU A 4 -25.21 2.20 14.19
CA GLU A 4 -23.92 2.58 14.78
C GLU A 4 -22.89 2.99 13.71
N LEU A 5 -22.91 2.33 12.54
CA LEU A 5 -22.10 2.74 11.40
C LEU A 5 -22.50 4.15 10.92
N LEU A 6 -23.80 4.43 10.79
CA LEU A 6 -24.29 5.75 10.38
C LEU A 6 -23.82 6.83 11.36
N LYS A 7 -23.99 6.59 12.66
CA LYS A 7 -23.50 7.51 13.72
C LYS A 7 -21.99 7.72 13.63
N ALA A 8 -21.22 6.66 13.40
CA ALA A 8 -19.77 6.76 13.27
C ALA A 8 -19.36 7.66 12.09
N LEU A 9 -20.03 7.55 10.94
CA LEU A 9 -19.79 8.42 9.77
C LEU A 9 -20.21 9.87 10.05
N THR A 10 -21.31 10.10 10.77
CA THR A 10 -21.70 11.44 11.23
C THR A 10 -20.62 12.03 12.15
N TRP A 11 -20.07 11.24 13.08
CA TRP A 11 -19.00 11.70 13.97
C TRP A 11 -17.70 12.01 13.22
N LEU A 12 -17.35 11.24 12.19
CA LEU A 12 -16.18 11.54 11.34
C LEU A 12 -16.34 12.85 10.57
N SER A 13 -17.57 13.18 10.18
CA SER A 13 -17.90 14.44 9.50
C SER A 13 -17.89 15.67 10.42
N SER A 14 -17.81 15.48 11.75
CA SER A 14 -17.80 16.57 12.73
C SER A 14 -16.47 17.32 12.74
N ASN A 15 -16.48 18.60 13.12
CA ASN A 15 -15.26 19.36 13.38
C ASN A 15 -14.63 19.03 14.75
N ASP A 16 -15.37 18.37 15.62
CA ASP A 16 -14.91 17.95 16.94
C ASP A 16 -14.02 16.70 16.85
N TRP A 17 -12.78 16.84 17.28
CA TRP A 17 -11.79 15.76 17.27
C TRP A 17 -12.18 14.58 18.18
N GLN A 18 -12.91 14.83 19.26
CA GLN A 18 -13.36 13.77 20.16
C GLN A 18 -14.40 12.90 19.47
N GLN A 19 -15.31 13.53 18.72
CA GLN A 19 -16.27 12.82 17.87
C GLN A 19 -15.55 12.03 16.79
N LYS A 20 -14.58 12.62 16.08
CA LYS A 20 -13.78 11.89 15.10
C LYS A 20 -13.08 10.66 15.71
N ALA A 21 -12.43 10.82 16.85
CA ALA A 21 -11.80 9.70 17.56
C ALA A 21 -12.81 8.60 17.95
N LYS A 22 -14.00 8.99 18.40
CA LYS A 22 -15.11 8.07 18.69
C LYS A 22 -15.59 7.34 17.44
N GLY A 23 -15.73 8.05 16.31
CA GLY A 23 -16.08 7.48 15.01
C GLY A 23 -15.08 6.43 14.54
N LEU A 24 -13.78 6.77 14.56
CA LEU A 24 -12.68 5.85 14.21
C LEU A 24 -12.69 4.59 15.08
N LEU A 25 -12.80 4.75 16.40
CA LEU A 25 -12.87 3.61 17.32
C LEU A 25 -14.11 2.74 17.06
N THR A 26 -15.24 3.36 16.74
CA THR A 26 -16.49 2.64 16.43
C THR A 26 -16.35 1.84 15.14
N ILE A 27 -15.74 2.40 14.09
CA ILE A 27 -15.44 1.68 12.85
C ILE A 27 -14.52 0.48 13.11
N ARG A 28 -13.46 0.64 13.92
CA ARG A 28 -12.59 -0.48 14.30
C ARG A 28 -13.34 -1.59 15.03
N ARG A 29 -14.21 -1.24 15.97
CA ARG A 29 -15.05 -2.22 16.69
C ARG A 29 -16.02 -2.94 15.75
N LEU A 30 -16.64 -2.20 14.81
CA LEU A 30 -17.51 -2.80 13.81
C LEU A 30 -16.75 -3.72 12.85
N ALA A 31 -15.52 -3.39 12.47
CA ALA A 31 -14.68 -4.29 11.69
C ALA A 31 -14.44 -5.60 12.46
N ALA A 32 -14.03 -5.52 13.72
CA ALA A 32 -13.73 -6.69 14.55
C ALA A 32 -14.96 -7.58 14.82
N CYS A 33 -16.13 -7.00 15.07
CA CYS A 33 -17.30 -7.74 15.55
C CYS A 33 -18.38 -7.99 14.46
N HIS A 34 -18.47 -7.11 13.46
CA HIS A 34 -19.57 -7.03 12.51
C HIS A 34 -19.12 -6.59 11.10
N SER A 35 -18.00 -7.13 10.62
CA SER A 35 -17.33 -6.72 9.37
C SER A 35 -18.26 -6.61 8.15
N GLN A 36 -19.26 -7.50 8.05
CA GLN A 36 -20.24 -7.52 6.95
C GLN A 36 -21.00 -6.20 6.79
N VAL A 37 -21.26 -5.48 7.89
CA VAL A 37 -21.97 -4.19 7.84
C VAL A 37 -21.15 -3.09 7.17
N LEU A 38 -19.82 -3.23 7.13
CA LEU A 38 -18.94 -2.27 6.48
C LEU A 38 -18.93 -2.44 4.95
N LEU A 39 -19.17 -3.65 4.44
CA LEU A 39 -19.04 -3.96 3.01
C LEU A 39 -19.99 -3.14 2.14
N CYS A 40 -21.21 -2.86 2.61
CA CYS A 40 -22.19 -2.08 1.85
C CYS A 40 -21.80 -0.62 1.61
N ARG A 41 -20.88 -0.07 2.42
CA ARG A 41 -20.43 1.34 2.34
C ARG A 41 -18.91 1.45 2.42
N LEU A 42 -18.20 0.42 1.94
CA LEU A 42 -16.77 0.27 2.19
C LEU A 42 -15.95 1.44 1.67
N HIS A 43 -16.27 1.91 0.47
CA HIS A 43 -15.61 3.05 -0.14
C HIS A 43 -15.78 4.33 0.71
N GLU A 44 -17.02 4.65 1.10
CA GLU A 44 -17.31 5.83 1.92
C GLU A 44 -16.60 5.77 3.28
N ILE A 45 -16.59 4.59 3.92
CA ILE A 45 -15.89 4.38 5.18
C ILE A 45 -14.39 4.59 5.00
N SER A 46 -13.81 3.96 3.98
CA SER A 46 -12.37 4.03 3.70
C SER A 46 -11.95 5.47 3.40
N TRP A 47 -12.74 6.19 2.60
CA TRP A 47 -12.52 7.60 2.30
C TRP A 47 -12.61 8.48 3.55
N ALA A 48 -13.66 8.31 4.36
CA ALA A 48 -13.84 9.08 5.59
C ALA A 48 -12.71 8.86 6.60
N VAL A 49 -12.23 7.61 6.73
CA VAL A 49 -11.08 7.29 7.60
C VAL A 49 -9.78 7.85 7.00
N ALA A 50 -9.56 7.70 5.69
CA ALA A 50 -8.35 8.17 5.01
C ALA A 50 -8.17 9.68 5.14
N LYS A 51 -9.26 10.46 5.06
CA LYS A 51 -9.24 11.91 5.31
C LYS A 51 -8.65 12.27 6.67
N GLU A 52 -8.92 11.46 7.69
CA GLU A 52 -8.44 11.70 9.06
C GLU A 52 -6.98 11.30 9.28
N VAL A 53 -6.32 10.61 8.34
CA VAL A 53 -4.88 10.35 8.43
C VAL A 53 -4.09 11.66 8.46
N ASN A 54 -4.53 12.69 7.75
CA ASN A 54 -3.88 14.00 7.73
C ASN A 54 -4.42 14.98 8.79
N ASN A 55 -5.11 14.49 9.81
CA ASN A 55 -5.62 15.33 10.88
C ASN A 55 -4.48 16.01 11.67
N LEU A 56 -4.62 17.31 11.97
CA LEU A 56 -3.65 18.11 12.71
C LEU A 56 -3.39 17.59 14.13
N ARG A 57 -4.35 16.86 14.72
CA ARG A 57 -4.16 16.19 16.00
C ARG A 57 -3.56 14.81 15.77
N SER A 58 -2.30 14.64 16.15
CA SER A 58 -1.55 13.40 15.95
C SER A 58 -2.25 12.16 16.52
N LYS A 59 -2.99 12.29 17.63
CA LYS A 59 -3.80 11.18 18.18
C LYS A 59 -4.93 10.72 17.25
N VAL A 60 -5.60 11.66 16.57
CA VAL A 60 -6.66 11.35 15.60
C VAL A 60 -6.04 10.76 14.34
N SER A 61 -4.96 11.38 13.83
CA SER A 61 -4.19 10.86 12.70
C SER A 61 -3.71 9.42 12.94
N HIS A 62 -3.09 9.16 14.08
CA HIS A 62 -2.66 7.81 14.47
C HIS A 62 -3.84 6.84 14.56
N CYS A 63 -4.96 7.25 15.17
CA CYS A 63 -6.15 6.42 15.24
C CYS A 63 -6.70 6.06 13.85
N ALA A 64 -6.67 7.00 12.89
CA ALA A 64 -7.09 6.77 11.51
C ALA A 64 -6.16 5.80 10.79
N ILE A 65 -4.83 5.97 10.93
CA ILE A 65 -3.82 5.06 10.39
C ILE A 65 -4.03 3.63 10.90
N CYS A 66 -4.22 3.45 12.21
CA CYS A 66 -4.51 2.13 12.79
C CYS A 66 -5.85 1.57 12.34
N THR A 67 -6.85 2.43 12.11
CA THR A 67 -8.17 2.02 11.61
C THR A 67 -8.07 1.45 10.20
N LEU A 68 -7.33 2.09 9.30
CA LEU A 68 -7.08 1.56 7.94
C LEU A 68 -6.37 0.21 7.99
N GLY A 69 -5.34 0.07 8.85
CA GLY A 69 -4.68 -1.22 9.05
C GLY A 69 -5.64 -2.32 9.51
N GLU A 70 -6.58 -2.00 10.42
CA GLU A 70 -7.60 -2.95 10.87
C GLU A 70 -8.59 -3.33 9.77
N LEU A 71 -8.99 -2.37 8.94
CA LEU A 71 -9.86 -2.62 7.80
C LEU A 71 -9.19 -3.58 6.81
N PHE A 72 -7.92 -3.37 6.45
CA PHE A 72 -7.18 -4.30 5.61
C PHE A 72 -7.04 -5.69 6.22
N ARG A 73 -6.71 -5.80 7.50
CA ARG A 73 -6.59 -7.08 8.20
C ARG A 73 -7.90 -7.87 8.17
N THR A 74 -9.01 -7.17 8.40
CA THR A 74 -10.32 -7.79 8.58
C THR A 74 -10.99 -8.10 7.25
N LEU A 75 -11.04 -7.13 6.34
CA LEU A 75 -11.80 -7.18 5.10
C LEU A 75 -10.98 -7.72 3.92
N LYS A 76 -9.64 -7.74 4.05
CA LYS A 76 -8.72 -8.39 3.11
C LYS A 76 -8.97 -7.93 1.67
N LYS A 77 -9.21 -8.88 0.75
CA LYS A 77 -9.43 -8.62 -0.69
C LYS A 77 -10.63 -7.72 -0.98
N HIS A 78 -11.60 -7.57 -0.06
CA HIS A 78 -12.67 -6.58 -0.24
C HIS A 78 -12.13 -5.15 -0.26
N MET A 79 -10.94 -4.90 0.30
CA MET A 79 -10.26 -3.60 0.26
C MET A 79 -9.45 -3.37 -1.02
N ASP A 80 -9.34 -4.35 -1.93
CA ASP A 80 -8.60 -4.21 -3.19
C ASP A 80 -8.96 -2.93 -4.00
N PRO A 81 -10.22 -2.48 -4.06
CA PRO A 81 -10.58 -1.21 -4.73
C PRO A 81 -9.95 0.03 -4.09
N GLU A 82 -9.72 0.00 -2.78
CA GLU A 82 -9.28 1.17 -1.98
C GLU A 82 -7.74 1.27 -1.87
N VAL A 83 -7.01 0.27 -2.36
CA VAL A 83 -5.56 0.14 -2.17
C VAL A 83 -4.79 1.37 -2.64
N ASP A 84 -5.09 1.91 -3.83
CA ASP A 84 -4.29 3.01 -4.39
C ASP A 84 -4.41 4.29 -3.55
N GLU A 85 -5.64 4.69 -3.21
CA GLU A 85 -5.92 5.89 -2.40
C GLU A 85 -5.33 5.76 -1.00
N VAL A 86 -5.55 4.61 -0.34
CA VAL A 86 -5.08 4.41 1.02
C VAL A 86 -3.56 4.29 1.07
N ALA A 87 -2.93 3.57 0.13
CA ALA A 87 -1.49 3.47 0.04
C ALA A 87 -0.86 4.86 -0.15
N GLN A 88 -1.44 5.70 -1.01
CA GLN A 88 -0.97 7.06 -1.24
C GLN A 88 -0.97 7.89 0.05
N VAL A 89 -2.10 7.90 0.77
CA VAL A 89 -2.25 8.68 2.01
C VAL A 89 -1.31 8.17 3.11
N LEU A 90 -1.13 6.86 3.25
CA LEU A 90 -0.20 6.29 4.23
C LEU A 90 1.26 6.55 3.85
N LEU A 91 1.62 6.44 2.57
CA LEU A 91 2.98 6.71 2.11
C LEU A 91 3.38 8.18 2.30
N GLN A 92 2.44 9.12 2.12
CA GLN A 92 2.69 10.54 2.42
C GLN A 92 3.13 10.77 3.87
N LYS A 93 2.68 9.92 4.82
CA LYS A 93 3.11 10.01 6.22
C LYS A 93 4.58 9.70 6.45
N MET A 94 5.25 9.02 5.52
CA MET A 94 6.70 8.82 5.61
C MET A 94 7.50 10.13 5.44
N GLY A 95 6.87 11.19 4.91
CA GLY A 95 7.45 12.52 4.84
C GLY A 95 7.10 13.44 6.01
N ASP A 96 6.31 12.97 6.97
CA ASP A 96 5.93 13.74 8.16
C ASP A 96 7.13 13.85 9.13
N SER A 97 7.15 14.84 10.01
CA SER A 97 8.20 14.98 11.04
C SER A 97 8.03 13.99 12.21
N SER A 98 6.82 13.45 12.38
CA SER A 98 6.50 12.57 13.50
C SER A 98 6.89 11.11 13.20
N GLU A 99 8.03 10.67 13.74
CA GLU A 99 8.46 9.25 13.65
C GLU A 99 7.40 8.27 14.17
N PHE A 100 6.63 8.68 15.18
CA PHE A 100 5.51 7.91 15.70
C PHE A 100 4.43 7.63 14.63
N LEU A 101 4.06 8.66 13.85
CA LEU A 101 3.11 8.52 12.76
C LEU A 101 3.71 7.76 11.57
N GLN A 102 4.98 8.00 11.24
CA GLN A 102 5.70 7.26 10.21
C GLN A 102 5.70 5.75 10.52
N LYS A 103 6.02 5.36 11.76
CA LYS A 103 6.03 3.96 12.19
C LYS A 103 4.65 3.32 12.09
N ALA A 104 3.61 4.02 12.53
CA ALA A 104 2.24 3.54 12.43
C ALA A 104 1.81 3.37 10.95
N ALA A 105 2.17 4.31 10.08
CA ALA A 105 1.83 4.26 8.66
C ALA A 105 2.54 3.10 7.95
N ASN A 106 3.85 2.93 8.21
CA ASN A 106 4.65 1.82 7.69
C ASN A 106 4.08 0.46 8.16
N GLN A 107 3.65 0.36 9.43
CA GLN A 107 3.00 -0.85 9.93
C GLN A 107 1.66 -1.12 9.22
N SER A 108 0.83 -0.09 9.03
CA SER A 108 -0.46 -0.23 8.32
C SER A 108 -0.27 -0.60 6.85
N LEU A 109 0.74 -0.07 6.17
CA LEU A 109 1.10 -0.48 4.79
C LEU A 109 1.56 -1.95 4.75
N GLY A 110 2.33 -2.41 5.74
CA GLY A 110 2.69 -3.82 5.86
C GLY A 110 1.48 -4.73 6.02
N ILE A 111 0.52 -4.32 6.85
CA ILE A 111 -0.75 -5.05 7.03
C ILE A 111 -1.55 -5.07 5.72
N MET A 112 -1.65 -3.93 5.02
CA MET A 112 -2.29 -3.85 3.70
C MET A 112 -1.68 -4.88 2.75
N VAL A 113 -0.36 -4.81 2.51
CA VAL A 113 0.35 -5.72 1.59
C VAL A 113 0.19 -7.19 1.95
N GLY A 114 0.09 -7.53 3.24
CA GLY A 114 -0.12 -8.91 3.67
C GLY A 114 -1.55 -9.45 3.48
N ASN A 115 -2.55 -8.61 3.19
CA ASN A 115 -3.96 -9.00 3.21
C ASN A 115 -4.73 -8.73 1.89
N VAL A 116 -4.20 -7.88 1.01
CA VAL A 116 -4.80 -7.56 -0.30
C VAL A 116 -4.25 -8.48 -1.39
N THR A 117 -4.86 -8.44 -2.58
CA THR A 117 -4.29 -9.15 -3.74
C THR A 117 -2.94 -8.54 -4.15
N PRO A 118 -1.82 -9.31 -4.23
CA PRO A 118 -0.50 -8.74 -4.53
C PRO A 118 -0.44 -7.96 -5.85
N ALA A 119 -1.08 -8.49 -6.89
CA ALA A 119 -1.17 -7.83 -8.20
C ALA A 119 -1.89 -6.48 -8.15
N ARG A 120 -2.77 -6.26 -7.15
CA ARG A 120 -3.49 -5.01 -6.96
C ARG A 120 -2.63 -3.94 -6.28
N ALA A 121 -1.78 -4.33 -5.33
CA ALA A 121 -0.90 -3.44 -4.60
C ALA A 121 0.33 -2.99 -5.40
N MET A 122 0.82 -3.85 -6.31
CA MET A 122 2.06 -3.62 -7.05
C MET A 122 2.11 -2.28 -7.80
N PRO A 123 1.10 -1.86 -8.60
CA PRO A 123 1.21 -0.66 -9.44
C PRO A 123 1.37 0.63 -8.62
N GLY A 124 0.56 0.82 -7.57
CA GLY A 124 0.62 2.00 -6.70
C GLY A 124 1.92 2.11 -5.91
N LEU A 125 2.40 0.98 -5.38
CA LEU A 125 3.71 0.92 -4.69
C LEU A 125 4.87 1.19 -5.66
N MET A 126 4.83 0.61 -6.86
CA MET A 126 5.86 0.82 -7.87
C MET A 126 5.90 2.27 -8.37
N ALA A 127 4.74 2.89 -8.60
CA ALA A 127 4.66 4.31 -8.96
C ALA A 127 5.28 5.20 -7.88
N SER A 128 4.95 4.97 -6.62
CA SER A 128 5.49 5.71 -5.47
C SER A 128 6.99 5.50 -5.30
N ALA A 129 7.46 4.25 -5.42
CA ALA A 129 8.88 3.91 -5.27
C ALA A 129 9.74 4.58 -6.35
N LEU A 130 9.23 4.74 -7.57
CA LEU A 130 9.99 5.30 -8.70
C LEU A 130 9.93 6.83 -8.82
N LYS A 131 8.78 7.44 -8.50
CA LYS A 131 8.49 8.82 -8.90
C LYS A 131 8.38 9.81 -7.73
N HIS A 132 8.31 9.33 -6.49
CA HIS A 132 8.08 10.22 -5.37
C HIS A 132 9.31 11.11 -5.06
N ARG A 133 9.07 12.40 -4.79
CA ARG A 133 10.16 13.37 -4.55
C ARG A 133 10.92 13.10 -3.24
N ASN A 134 10.19 12.75 -2.18
CA ASN A 134 10.78 12.41 -0.88
C ASN A 134 11.42 11.01 -0.90
N ALA A 135 12.69 10.91 -0.52
CA ALA A 135 13.46 9.67 -0.49
C ALA A 135 12.95 8.63 0.52
N LEU A 136 12.47 9.05 1.69
CA LEU A 136 11.91 8.14 2.71
C LEU A 136 10.61 7.47 2.22
N VAL A 137 9.80 8.21 1.45
CA VAL A 137 8.61 7.66 0.81
C VAL A 137 9.00 6.63 -0.25
N ARG A 138 10.01 6.92 -1.09
CA ARG A 138 10.51 5.96 -2.09
C ARG A 138 11.04 4.69 -1.42
N GLU A 139 11.80 4.82 -0.34
CA GLU A 139 12.35 3.68 0.39
C GLU A 139 11.24 2.82 1.01
N CYS A 140 10.27 3.43 1.69
CA CYS A 140 9.14 2.71 2.28
C CYS A 140 8.31 1.99 1.22
N ALA A 141 7.98 2.68 0.11
CA ALA A 141 7.27 2.07 -1.00
C ALA A 141 8.06 0.90 -1.61
N ALA A 142 9.38 1.04 -1.76
CA ALA A 142 10.24 -0.03 -2.26
C ALA A 142 10.30 -1.23 -1.29
N GLY A 143 10.36 -1.01 0.02
CA GLY A 143 10.32 -2.08 1.02
C GLY A 143 9.03 -2.90 0.94
N HIS A 144 7.88 -2.23 0.82
CA HIS A 144 6.59 -2.90 0.64
C HIS A 144 6.44 -3.55 -0.74
N LEU A 145 6.99 -2.94 -1.80
CA LEU A 145 7.03 -3.54 -3.13
C LEU A 145 7.84 -4.84 -3.13
N LEU A 146 8.97 -4.89 -2.40
CA LEU A 146 9.74 -6.13 -2.25
C LEU A 146 8.86 -7.24 -1.68
N ALA A 147 8.14 -6.98 -0.58
CA ALA A 147 7.24 -7.95 0.03
C ALA A 147 6.15 -8.44 -0.93
N VAL A 148 5.59 -7.56 -1.76
CA VAL A 148 4.63 -7.95 -2.82
C VAL A 148 5.28 -8.89 -3.84
N LEU A 149 6.49 -8.58 -4.31
CA LEU A 149 7.21 -9.39 -5.29
C LEU A 149 7.62 -10.75 -4.73
N GLU A 150 8.06 -10.80 -3.47
CA GLU A 150 8.35 -12.06 -2.75
C GLU A 150 7.11 -12.95 -2.66
N GLN A 151 5.93 -12.38 -2.35
CA GLN A 151 4.67 -13.14 -2.32
C GLN A 151 4.24 -13.65 -3.70
N MET A 152 4.51 -12.90 -4.76
CA MET A 152 4.15 -13.31 -6.12
C MET A 152 5.08 -14.41 -6.65
N GLY A 153 6.37 -14.35 -6.30
CA GLY A 153 7.40 -15.25 -6.80
C GLY A 153 7.81 -14.96 -8.23
N ALA A 154 9.04 -15.36 -8.58
CA ALA A 154 9.65 -15.03 -9.87
C ALA A 154 8.87 -15.62 -11.06
N GLU A 155 8.40 -16.86 -10.96
CA GLU A 155 7.61 -17.52 -12.02
C GLU A 155 6.42 -16.65 -12.44
N LYS A 156 5.59 -16.19 -11.50
CA LYS A 156 4.41 -15.36 -11.78
C LYS A 156 4.75 -13.96 -12.29
N LEU A 157 5.85 -13.39 -11.79
CA LEU A 157 6.33 -12.07 -12.23
C LEU A 157 6.86 -12.11 -13.67
N LEU A 158 7.47 -13.22 -14.06
CA LEU A 158 8.10 -13.40 -15.38
C LEU A 158 7.15 -13.99 -16.43
N SER A 159 6.12 -14.73 -16.00
CA SER A 159 5.11 -15.35 -16.88
C SER A 159 4.13 -14.35 -17.53
N GLY A 160 4.35 -13.04 -17.36
CA GLY A 160 3.54 -11.99 -17.98
C GLY A 160 3.72 -11.89 -19.49
N LYS A 161 2.95 -10.99 -20.12
CA LYS A 161 3.18 -10.62 -21.53
C LYS A 161 4.59 -10.03 -21.69
N ARG A 162 5.25 -10.23 -22.84
CA ARG A 162 6.60 -9.71 -23.13
C ARG A 162 6.85 -8.30 -22.61
N ASP A 163 5.97 -7.38 -22.98
CA ASP A 163 6.13 -5.95 -22.65
C ASP A 163 6.07 -5.70 -21.15
N SER A 164 5.26 -6.47 -20.41
CA SER A 164 5.12 -6.32 -18.96
C SER A 164 6.37 -6.75 -18.19
N THR A 165 7.05 -7.81 -18.65
CA THR A 165 8.29 -8.30 -18.03
C THR A 165 9.44 -7.31 -18.25
N GLY A 166 9.58 -6.78 -19.46
CA GLY A 166 10.61 -5.78 -19.77
C GLY A 166 10.42 -4.48 -18.96
N LEU A 167 9.18 -4.01 -18.83
CA LEU A 167 8.85 -2.83 -18.02
C LEU A 167 9.14 -3.07 -16.53
N LEU A 168 8.81 -4.25 -16.00
CA LEU A 168 9.13 -4.62 -14.62
C LEU A 168 10.65 -4.59 -14.38
N VAL A 169 11.43 -5.28 -15.22
CA VAL A 169 12.89 -5.32 -15.06
C VAL A 169 13.48 -3.91 -15.12
N ASN A 170 13.05 -3.07 -16.07
CA ASN A 170 13.50 -1.68 -16.18
C ASN A 170 13.16 -0.86 -14.91
N ALA A 171 11.94 -1.02 -14.37
CA ALA A 171 11.56 -0.39 -13.11
C ALA A 171 12.48 -0.83 -11.95
N LEU A 172 12.75 -2.12 -11.82
CA LEU A 172 13.61 -2.65 -10.75
C LEU A 172 15.07 -2.19 -10.89
N VAL A 173 15.59 -2.10 -12.12
CA VAL A 173 16.93 -1.51 -12.39
C VAL A 173 16.98 -0.05 -11.94
N LYS A 174 15.95 0.75 -12.25
CA LYS A 174 15.87 2.14 -11.78
C LYS A 174 15.86 2.23 -10.25
N LEU A 175 15.12 1.36 -9.56
CA LEU A 175 15.14 1.30 -8.09
C LEU A 175 16.52 0.91 -7.56
N ALA A 176 17.20 -0.06 -8.18
CA ALA A 176 18.55 -0.48 -7.80
C ALA A 176 19.61 0.61 -7.98
N GLN A 177 19.31 1.62 -8.82
CA GLN A 177 20.14 2.79 -9.11
C GLN A 177 19.64 4.08 -8.43
N ASP A 178 18.63 4.02 -7.57
CA ASP A 178 18.07 5.19 -6.87
C ASP A 178 19.15 5.97 -6.09
N SER A 179 18.97 7.27 -5.89
CA SER A 179 19.91 8.08 -5.10
C SER A 179 19.93 7.71 -3.61
N HIS A 180 18.84 7.14 -3.08
CA HIS A 180 18.73 6.73 -1.68
C HIS A 180 19.25 5.30 -1.44
N PRO A 181 20.19 5.07 -0.49
CA PRO A 181 20.78 3.76 -0.26
C PRO A 181 19.77 2.65 0.07
N GLY A 182 18.75 2.97 0.88
CA GLY A 182 17.70 2.02 1.27
C GLY A 182 16.88 1.55 0.06
N THR A 183 16.44 2.48 -0.79
CA THR A 183 15.71 2.18 -2.04
C THR A 183 16.56 1.31 -2.97
N ARG A 184 17.86 1.64 -3.13
CA ARG A 184 18.79 0.80 -3.91
C ARG A 184 18.90 -0.62 -3.37
N CYS A 185 18.95 -0.77 -2.05
CA CYS A 185 19.02 -2.07 -1.41
C CYS A 185 17.80 -2.92 -1.77
N TYR A 186 16.59 -2.37 -1.67
CA TYR A 186 15.37 -3.06 -2.07
C TYR A 186 15.33 -3.37 -3.56
N GLY A 187 15.70 -2.43 -4.43
CA GLY A 187 15.76 -2.67 -5.87
C GLY A 187 16.68 -3.83 -6.25
N ARG A 188 17.87 -3.91 -5.63
CA ARG A 188 18.79 -5.05 -5.83
C ARG A 188 18.19 -6.38 -5.35
N LYS A 189 17.52 -6.40 -4.20
CA LYS A 189 16.84 -7.61 -3.70
C LYS A 189 15.75 -8.08 -4.68
N MET A 190 14.94 -7.16 -5.19
CA MET A 190 13.89 -7.49 -6.17
C MET A 190 14.47 -8.03 -7.48
N LEU A 191 15.57 -7.45 -7.99
CA LEU A 191 16.26 -8.00 -9.16
C LEU A 191 16.77 -9.41 -8.89
N ASN A 192 17.28 -9.67 -7.68
CA ASN A 192 17.77 -10.99 -7.31
C ASN A 192 16.67 -12.06 -7.29
N ILE A 193 15.43 -11.70 -6.92
CA ILE A 193 14.27 -12.59 -7.04
C ILE A 193 14.10 -13.05 -8.49
N LEU A 194 14.19 -12.13 -9.44
CA LEU A 194 14.01 -12.45 -10.86
C LEU A 194 15.21 -13.23 -11.44
N ILE A 195 16.43 -12.77 -11.19
CA ILE A 195 17.67 -13.33 -11.76
C ILE A 195 17.92 -14.75 -11.25
N SER A 196 17.51 -15.07 -10.02
CA SER A 196 17.64 -16.41 -9.45
C SER A 196 16.72 -17.44 -10.12
N HIS A 197 15.81 -17.01 -10.99
CA HIS A 197 14.91 -17.91 -11.69
C HIS A 197 15.63 -18.66 -12.83
N PRO A 198 15.56 -20.01 -12.93
CA PRO A 198 16.29 -20.79 -13.94
C PRO A 198 16.01 -20.36 -15.39
N ASN A 199 14.79 -19.90 -15.65
CA ASN A 199 14.35 -19.46 -16.97
C ASN A 199 14.46 -17.94 -17.18
N PHE A 200 15.11 -17.20 -16.27
CA PHE A 200 15.16 -15.73 -16.33
C PHE A 200 15.66 -15.23 -17.69
N GLU A 201 16.76 -15.79 -18.21
CA GLU A 201 17.29 -15.41 -19.53
C GLU A 201 16.29 -15.63 -20.66
N ARG A 202 15.52 -16.72 -20.60
CA ARG A 202 14.51 -17.05 -21.60
C ARG A 202 13.40 -15.99 -21.59
N TYR A 203 12.90 -15.65 -20.41
CA TYR A 203 11.89 -14.59 -20.27
C TYR A 203 12.43 -13.23 -20.72
N LEU A 204 13.69 -12.91 -20.38
CA LEU A 204 14.32 -11.65 -20.76
C LEU A 204 14.51 -11.55 -22.28
N LYS A 205 15.04 -12.60 -22.93
CA LYS A 205 15.19 -12.70 -24.39
C LYS A 205 13.85 -12.57 -25.11
N GLN A 206 12.79 -13.15 -24.56
CA GLN A 206 11.44 -12.98 -25.08
C GLN A 206 10.98 -11.52 -24.94
N SER A 207 11.25 -10.86 -23.82
CA SER A 207 10.83 -9.46 -23.60
C SER A 207 11.59 -8.40 -24.40
N ALA A 208 12.71 -8.75 -25.03
CA ALA A 208 13.45 -7.82 -25.89
C ALA A 208 12.63 -7.51 -27.16
N PRO A 209 12.55 -6.23 -27.59
CA PRO A 209 11.92 -5.90 -28.86
C PRO A 209 12.61 -6.69 -29.98
N SER A 210 11.83 -7.25 -30.91
CA SER A 210 12.40 -7.75 -32.16
C SER A 210 13.19 -6.60 -32.77
N ARG A 211 14.51 -6.78 -32.90
CA ARG A 211 15.28 -5.94 -33.80
C ARG A 211 14.88 -6.38 -35.19
N ASP A 212 13.76 -5.87 -35.66
CA ASP A 212 13.41 -5.94 -37.07
C ASP A 212 14.38 -4.98 -37.78
N LEU A 213 15.38 -5.61 -38.40
CA LEU A 213 16.33 -5.06 -39.37
C LEU A 213 15.61 -4.71 -40.67
#